data_AF-A0A1I0MIR1-F1
#
_entry.id   AF-A0A1I0MIR1-F1
#
_cell.length_a   1.000
_cell.length_b   1.000
_cell.length_c   1.000
_cell.angle_alpha   90.00
_cell.angle_beta   90.00
_cell.angle_gamma   90.00
#
_symmetry.space_group_name_H-M   'P 1'
#
loop_
_entity.id
_entity.type
_entity.pdbx_description
1 polymer ?
#
loop_
_entity_poly.entity_id
_entity_poly.type
_entity_poly.pdbx_seq_one_letter_code
_entity_poly.pdbx_strand_id
1 'polypeptide(L)'
;MFDNAYSKRGTALGALAALLGYAATYLLRVDALAAAVAAPAGRFTAREAGPAAWQVAGWLWVGAHHVALRASKGTMVDGYDLPVAPTATDPWAWFLFAVPPVLLVAVGALAAGDAATPRRAVRRGAGIAAGYLLAAACSLYAFRWTGVFQYDGMHRVVAPEPLPTLLVLGVAFPAAFGALGGRLRHLLGE
;
A
#
# COMPACT_ATOMS: atom_id res chain seq x y z
N MET A 1 6.79 -3.72 -33.28
CA MET A 1 5.38 -4.16 -33.11
C MET A 1 5.04 -4.60 -31.67
N PHE A 2 5.99 -4.68 -30.73
CA PHE A 2 5.68 -4.82 -29.30
C PHE A 2 6.32 -3.66 -28.52
N ASP A 3 5.61 -2.54 -28.43
CA ASP A 3 5.94 -1.53 -27.41
C ASP A 3 5.64 -2.20 -26.06
N ASN A 4 6.69 -2.70 -25.39
CA ASN A 4 6.57 -3.38 -24.11
C ASN A 4 5.88 -2.45 -23.10
N ALA A 5 4.59 -2.67 -22.89
CA ALA A 5 3.82 -2.07 -21.80
C ALA A 5 4.51 -2.32 -20.44
N TYR A 6 5.30 -3.39 -20.36
CA TYR A 6 6.14 -3.79 -19.23
C TYR A 6 7.62 -3.53 -19.50
N SER A 7 7.98 -2.28 -19.78
CA SER A 7 9.39 -1.92 -19.89
C SER A 7 10.08 -2.10 -18.53
N LYS A 8 11.37 -2.51 -18.52
CA LYS A 8 12.18 -2.61 -17.29
C LYS A 8 12.09 -1.34 -16.43
N ARG A 9 11.97 -0.17 -17.09
CA ARG A 9 11.78 1.14 -16.48
C ARG A 9 10.45 1.25 -15.74
N GLY A 10 9.33 0.83 -16.34
CA GLY A 10 8.01 0.86 -15.70
C GLY A 10 7.97 -0.01 -14.45
N THR A 11 8.50 -1.23 -14.53
CA THR A 11 8.61 -2.14 -13.38
C THR A 11 9.48 -1.54 -12.27
N ALA A 12 10.66 -1.00 -12.59
CA ALA A 12 11.54 -0.39 -11.60
C ALA A 12 10.90 0.83 -10.91
N LEU A 13 10.24 1.67 -11.70
CA LEU A 13 9.51 2.84 -11.21
C LEU A 13 8.33 2.44 -10.31
N GLY A 14 7.58 1.41 -10.68
CA GLY A 14 6.50 0.88 -9.83
C GLY A 14 6.98 0.34 -8.49
N ALA A 15 8.07 -0.43 -8.49
CA ALA A 15 8.68 -0.91 -7.24
C ALA A 15 9.19 0.25 -6.37
N LEU A 16 9.84 1.24 -6.98
CA LEU A 16 10.29 2.45 -6.28
C LEU A 16 9.12 3.24 -5.69
N ALA A 17 8.01 3.39 -6.43
CA ALA A 17 6.81 4.04 -5.94
C ALA A 17 6.26 3.34 -4.69
N ALA A 18 6.23 2.01 -4.67
CA ALA A 18 5.78 1.26 -3.49
C ALA A 18 6.69 1.51 -2.28
N LEU A 19 8.01 1.46 -2.48
CA LEU A 19 8.99 1.72 -1.41
C LEU A 19 8.89 3.15 -0.87
N LEU A 20 8.81 4.14 -1.76
CA LEU A 20 8.67 5.54 -1.38
C LEU A 20 7.32 5.82 -0.69
N GLY A 21 6.24 5.18 -1.16
CA GLY A 21 4.93 5.28 -0.52
C GLY A 21 4.95 4.72 0.91
N TYR A 22 5.55 3.55 1.10
CA TYR A 22 5.73 2.97 2.44
C TYR A 22 6.61 3.87 3.33
N ALA A 23 7.74 4.35 2.81
CA ALA A 23 8.66 5.22 3.54
C ALA A 23 7.98 6.54 3.94
N ALA A 24 7.21 7.16 3.04
CA ALA A 24 6.45 8.37 3.33
C ALA A 24 5.41 8.10 4.42
N THR A 25 4.66 7.00 4.35
CA THR A 25 3.72 6.60 5.41
C THR A 25 4.43 6.41 6.74
N TYR A 26 5.60 5.77 6.77
CA TYR A 26 6.37 5.56 8.00
C TYR A 26 6.81 6.90 8.60
N LEU A 27 7.41 7.79 7.79
CA LEU A 27 7.94 9.07 8.24
C LEU A 27 6.85 10.03 8.71
N LEU A 28 5.72 10.10 7.99
CA LEU A 28 4.58 10.96 8.37
C LEU A 28 3.90 10.50 9.67
N ARG A 29 4.17 9.27 10.12
CA ARG A 29 3.48 8.62 11.23
C ARG A 29 4.35 8.21 12.38
N VAL A 30 5.66 8.51 12.32
CA VAL A 30 6.64 7.98 13.26
C VAL A 30 6.25 8.25 14.72
N ASP A 31 5.76 9.45 15.03
CA ASP A 31 5.42 9.85 16.41
C ASP A 31 4.18 9.12 16.93
N ALA A 32 3.15 9.00 16.10
CA ALA A 32 1.93 8.31 16.51
C ALA A 32 2.08 6.79 16.48
N LEU A 33 2.95 6.26 15.63
CA LEU A 33 3.36 4.85 15.65
C LEU A 33 4.13 4.55 16.94
N ALA A 34 5.06 5.43 17.34
CA ALA A 34 5.78 5.31 18.61
C ALA A 34 4.81 5.36 19.81
N ALA A 35 3.84 6.28 19.80
CA ALA A 35 2.81 6.37 20.83
C ALA A 35 1.87 5.15 20.86
N ALA A 36 1.47 4.62 19.69
CA ALA A 36 0.60 3.45 19.59
C ALA A 36 1.28 2.14 20.05
N VAL A 37 2.60 2.04 19.87
CA VAL A 37 3.41 0.90 20.34
C VAL A 37 3.77 1.03 21.82
N ALA A 38 3.97 2.26 22.32
CA ALA A 38 4.32 2.54 23.72
C ALA A 38 3.11 2.51 24.67
N ALA A 39 1.91 2.81 24.17
CA ALA A 39 0.68 2.56 24.92
C ALA A 39 0.59 1.04 25.16
N PRO A 40 0.40 0.55 26.40
CA PRO A 40 -0.01 -0.83 26.63
C PRO A 40 -1.39 -0.96 25.98
N ALA A 41 -1.40 -1.34 24.71
CA ALA A 41 -2.59 -1.30 23.90
C ALA A 41 -3.62 -2.16 24.62
N GLY A 42 -4.75 -1.58 25.03
CA GLY A 42 -5.90 -2.29 25.60
C GLY A 42 -6.55 -3.30 24.66
N ARG A 43 -5.81 -3.79 23.65
CA ARG A 43 -6.16 -4.82 22.67
C ARG A 43 -5.23 -6.03 22.72
N PHE A 44 -4.03 -5.96 23.33
CA PHE A 44 -3.00 -7.03 23.28
C PHE A 44 -2.44 -7.33 24.66
N THR A 45 -2.26 -8.61 25.00
CA THR A 45 -1.90 -8.98 26.37
C THR A 45 -0.48 -8.53 26.70
N ALA A 46 -0.25 -8.07 27.94
CA ALA A 46 1.07 -7.66 28.42
C ALA A 46 2.13 -8.79 28.40
N ARG A 47 1.72 -10.01 28.02
CA ARG A 47 2.55 -11.22 27.95
C ARG A 47 3.29 -11.36 26.61
N GLU A 48 2.88 -10.64 25.56
CA GLU A 48 3.52 -10.65 24.24
C GLU A 48 3.81 -9.23 23.74
N ALA A 49 4.89 -9.06 22.97
CA ALA A 49 5.20 -7.80 22.31
C ALA A 49 4.14 -7.51 21.23
N GLY A 50 3.58 -6.30 21.26
CA GLY A 50 2.69 -5.81 20.19
C GLY A 50 3.38 -5.73 18.82
N PRO A 51 2.64 -5.41 17.75
CA PRO A 51 3.22 -5.25 16.43
C PRO A 51 4.29 -4.16 16.44
N ALA A 52 5.40 -4.42 15.75
CA ALA A 52 6.46 -3.43 15.60
C ALA A 52 5.96 -2.23 14.78
N ALA A 53 6.53 -1.04 15.05
CA ALA A 53 6.12 0.20 14.37
C ALA A 53 6.14 0.10 12.83
N TRP A 54 7.11 -0.64 12.28
CA TRP A 54 7.22 -0.85 10.83
C TRP A 54 6.11 -1.74 10.25
N GLN A 55 5.58 -2.71 11.03
CA GLN A 55 4.43 -3.52 10.62
C GLN A 55 3.17 -2.66 10.60
N VAL A 56 2.96 -1.83 11.64
CA VAL A 56 1.82 -0.91 11.72
C VAL A 56 1.88 0.14 10.60
N ALA A 57 3.07 0.68 10.28
CA ALA A 57 3.23 1.56 9.12
C ALA A 57 2.87 0.85 7.80
N GLY A 58 3.26 -0.42 7.66
CA GLY A 58 2.89 -1.25 6.53
C GLY A 58 1.38 -1.43 6.41
N TRP A 59 0.68 -1.64 7.53
CA TRP A 59 -0.78 -1.70 7.57
C TRP A 59 -1.44 -0.40 7.15
N LEU A 60 -0.92 0.74 7.60
CA LEU A 60 -1.42 2.05 7.17
C LEU A 60 -1.19 2.29 5.67
N TRP A 61 -0.04 1.88 5.14
CA TRP A 61 0.25 1.99 3.71
C TRP A 61 -0.68 1.10 2.87
N VAL A 62 -0.95 -0.13 3.31
CA VAL A 62 -1.95 -1.00 2.68
C VAL A 62 -3.34 -0.37 2.75
N GLY A 63 -3.72 0.11 3.95
CA GLY A 63 -4.98 0.79 4.21
C GLY A 63 -5.21 2.00 3.33
N ALA A 64 -4.16 2.76 3.00
CA ALA A 64 -4.22 3.91 2.11
C ALA A 64 -4.68 3.58 0.68
N HIS A 65 -4.69 2.29 0.30
CA HIS A 65 -5.24 1.79 -0.96
C HIS A 65 -6.67 1.22 -0.80
N HIS A 66 -7.31 1.49 0.34
CA HIS A 66 -8.61 0.95 0.74
C HIS A 66 -8.63 -0.59 0.89
N VAL A 67 -7.49 -1.17 1.26
CA VAL A 67 -7.37 -2.60 1.53
C VAL A 67 -7.41 -2.84 3.04
N ALA A 68 -8.27 -3.75 3.48
CA ALA A 68 -8.39 -4.12 4.88
C ALA A 68 -7.25 -5.06 5.33
N LEU A 69 -7.04 -5.13 6.64
CA LEU A 69 -6.31 -6.24 7.25
C LEU A 69 -7.30 -7.36 7.58
N ARG A 70 -6.79 -8.57 7.70
CA ARG A 70 -7.53 -9.72 8.20
C ARG A 70 -6.94 -10.20 9.51
N ALA A 71 -7.79 -10.38 10.52
CA ALA A 71 -7.42 -11.01 11.78
C ALA A 71 -7.97 -12.44 11.82
N SER A 72 -7.08 -13.44 11.86
CA SER A 72 -7.46 -14.85 11.75
C SER A 72 -6.92 -15.71 12.89
N LYS A 73 -7.53 -16.87 13.15
CA LYS A 73 -7.14 -17.81 14.22
C LYS A 73 -5.97 -18.75 13.84
N GLY A 74 -5.18 -18.41 12.82
CA GLY A 74 -4.01 -19.19 12.39
C GLY A 74 -4.06 -19.73 10.96
N THR A 75 -5.23 -19.75 10.32
CA THR A 75 -5.38 -19.97 8.87
C THR A 75 -5.71 -18.64 8.20
N MET A 76 -5.31 -18.39 6.94
CA MET A 76 -5.70 -17.13 6.24
C MET A 76 -7.20 -17.08 5.89
N VAL A 77 -7.92 -18.20 6.07
CA VAL A 77 -9.30 -18.39 5.59
C VAL A 77 -10.33 -17.98 6.63
N ASP A 78 -10.12 -18.28 7.91
CA ASP A 78 -11.09 -18.00 8.99
C ASP A 78 -10.71 -16.74 9.77
N GLY A 79 -11.42 -15.63 9.55
CA GLY A 79 -11.13 -14.35 10.18
C GLY A 79 -12.19 -13.28 9.90
N TYR A 80 -11.99 -12.11 10.49
CA TYR A 80 -12.78 -10.91 10.22
C TYR A 80 -11.87 -9.78 9.73
N ASP A 81 -12.46 -8.88 8.98
CA ASP A 81 -11.74 -7.75 8.40
C ASP A 81 -11.61 -6.63 9.42
N LEU A 82 -10.45 -6.01 9.41
CA LEU A 82 -10.08 -4.85 10.21
C LEU A 82 -9.88 -3.69 9.23
N PRO A 83 -10.90 -2.83 9.05
CA PRO A 83 -10.76 -1.63 8.24
C PRO A 83 -9.63 -0.77 8.80
N VAL A 84 -8.69 -0.40 7.94
CA VAL A 84 -7.63 0.55 8.29
C VAL A 84 -8.16 1.94 7.92
N ALA A 85 -8.88 2.56 8.85
CA ALA A 85 -9.42 3.90 8.68
C ALA A 85 -8.70 4.89 9.60
N PRO A 86 -8.42 6.12 9.13
CA PRO A 86 -8.22 7.28 9.97
C PRO A 86 -9.26 7.34 11.08
N THR A 87 -8.81 7.59 12.30
CA THR A 87 -9.72 7.97 13.37
C THR A 87 -10.25 9.36 13.09
N ALA A 88 -11.55 9.61 13.30
CA ALA A 88 -12.18 10.91 13.06
C ALA A 88 -11.55 12.06 13.88
N THR A 89 -10.85 11.72 14.97
CA THR A 89 -10.09 12.65 15.81
C THR A 89 -8.78 13.11 15.19
N ASP A 90 -8.44 12.58 14.01
CA ASP A 90 -7.16 12.84 13.37
C ASP A 90 -7.32 13.35 11.92
N PRO A 91 -7.30 14.68 11.73
CA PRO A 91 -7.42 15.27 10.40
C PRO A 91 -6.22 14.94 9.49
N TRP A 92 -5.02 14.76 10.05
CA TRP A 92 -3.83 14.53 9.22
C TRP A 92 -3.84 13.13 8.60
N ALA A 93 -4.61 12.20 9.20
CA ALA A 93 -4.78 10.84 8.70
C ALA A 93 -5.45 10.76 7.33
N TRP A 94 -6.18 11.80 6.91
CA TRP A 94 -6.71 11.90 5.54
C TRP A 94 -5.63 12.15 4.48
N PHE A 95 -4.54 12.84 4.83
CA PHE A 95 -3.44 13.07 3.88
C PHE A 95 -2.74 11.77 3.48
N LEU A 96 -2.74 10.75 4.35
CA LEU A 96 -2.17 9.44 4.01
C LEU A 96 -2.87 8.80 2.79
N PHE A 97 -4.18 9.00 2.63
CA PHE A 97 -4.90 8.48 1.46
C PHE A 97 -4.53 9.18 0.16
N ALA A 98 -4.03 10.41 0.23
CA ALA A 98 -3.58 11.15 -0.95
C ALA A 98 -2.17 10.72 -1.41
N VAL A 99 -1.34 10.17 -0.50
CA VAL A 99 0.05 9.81 -0.81
C VAL A 99 0.15 8.81 -1.97
N PRO A 100 -0.55 7.64 -1.96
CA PRO A 100 -0.42 6.70 -3.06
C PRO A 100 -0.90 7.25 -4.41
N PRO A 101 -2.11 7.87 -4.52
CA PRO A 101 -2.56 8.49 -5.76
C PRO A 101 -1.56 9.48 -6.37
N VAL A 102 -1.06 10.42 -5.56
CA VAL A 102 -0.16 11.48 -6.03
C VAL A 102 1.16 10.88 -6.53
N LEU A 103 1.74 9.96 -5.76
CA LEU A 103 2.99 9.32 -6.11
C LEU A 103 2.85 8.45 -7.38
N LEU A 104 1.77 7.69 -7.50
CA LEU A 104 1.51 6.84 -8.66
C LEU A 104 1.25 7.66 -9.93
N VAL A 105 0.55 8.80 -9.83
CA VAL A 105 0.40 9.75 -10.93
C VAL A 105 1.75 10.30 -11.35
N ALA A 106 2.58 10.76 -10.40
CA ALA A 106 3.90 11.31 -10.71
C ALA A 106 4.80 10.26 -11.39
N VAL A 107 4.85 9.04 -10.84
CA VAL A 107 5.66 7.96 -11.38
C VAL A 107 5.11 7.43 -12.71
N GLY A 108 3.79 7.41 -12.90
CA GLY A 108 3.14 7.10 -14.17
C GLY A 108 3.48 8.11 -15.27
N ALA A 109 3.53 9.40 -14.94
CA ALA A 109 4.00 10.46 -15.83
C ALA A 109 5.47 10.24 -16.25
N LEU A 110 6.34 9.89 -15.29
CA LEU A 110 7.75 9.56 -15.55
C LEU A 110 7.91 8.30 -16.41
N ALA A 111 7.03 7.31 -16.24
CA ALA A 111 7.03 6.07 -17.04
C ALA A 111 6.55 6.31 -18.47
N ALA A 112 5.59 7.22 -18.68
CA ALA A 112 5.13 7.60 -20.02
C ALA A 112 6.24 8.24 -20.86
N GLY A 113 7.01 9.14 -20.24
CA GLY A 113 8.04 9.92 -20.95
C GLY A 113 7.45 10.70 -22.11
N ASP A 114 8.17 10.78 -23.22
CA ASP A 114 7.72 11.51 -24.43
C ASP A 114 6.96 10.59 -25.39
N ALA A 115 5.95 9.90 -24.85
CA ALA A 115 5.13 8.99 -25.65
C ALA A 115 4.42 9.74 -26.78
N ALA A 116 4.66 9.30 -28.01
CA ALA A 116 4.16 9.96 -29.23
C ALA A 116 2.63 9.94 -29.40
N THR A 117 1.89 9.13 -28.63
CA THR A 117 0.42 9.08 -28.71
C THR A 117 -0.20 8.95 -27.32
N PRO A 118 -1.46 9.42 -27.13
CA PRO A 118 -2.17 9.28 -25.87
C PRO A 118 -2.23 7.83 -25.38
N ARG A 119 -2.50 6.91 -26.31
CA ARG A 119 -2.64 5.47 -26.02
C ARG A 119 -1.33 4.86 -25.54
N ARG A 120 -0.18 5.27 -26.11
CA ARG A 120 1.14 4.82 -25.64
C ARG A 120 1.46 5.38 -24.27
N ALA A 121 1.14 6.65 -24.01
CA ALA A 121 1.37 7.29 -22.73
C ALA A 121 0.61 6.59 -21.59
N VAL A 122 -0.68 6.35 -21.79
CA VAL A 122 -1.54 5.61 -20.85
C VAL A 122 -1.01 4.20 -20.57
N ARG A 123 -0.64 3.45 -21.62
CA ARG A 123 -0.11 2.08 -21.46
C ARG A 123 1.20 2.02 -20.69
N ARG A 124 2.13 2.95 -20.98
CA ARG A 124 3.42 3.04 -20.28
C ARG A 124 3.23 3.44 -18.81
N GLY A 125 2.34 4.39 -18.55
CA GLY A 125 1.97 4.79 -17.19
C GLY A 125 1.36 3.65 -16.38
N ALA A 126 0.40 2.92 -16.95
CA ALA A 126 -0.21 1.74 -16.31
C ALA A 126 0.80 0.60 -16.06
N GLY A 127 1.87 0.52 -16.85
CA GLY A 127 2.92 -0.49 -16.73
C GLY A 127 3.64 -0.52 -15.38
N ILE A 128 3.54 0.53 -14.57
CA ILE A 128 4.11 0.56 -13.21
C ILE A 128 3.46 -0.47 -12.28
N ALA A 129 2.23 -0.92 -12.59
CA ALA A 129 1.54 -1.96 -11.82
C ALA A 129 2.35 -3.26 -11.73
N ALA A 130 3.15 -3.61 -12.75
CA ALA A 130 3.96 -4.82 -12.71
C ALA A 130 5.00 -4.81 -11.58
N GLY A 131 5.65 -3.66 -11.33
CA GLY A 131 6.60 -3.52 -10.23
C GLY A 131 5.89 -3.39 -8.87
N TYR A 132 4.75 -2.69 -8.86
CA TYR A 132 3.96 -2.48 -7.67
C TYR A 132 3.36 -3.79 -7.13
N LEU A 133 2.95 -4.69 -8.02
CA LEU A 133 2.43 -6.02 -7.68
C LEU A 133 3.44 -6.86 -6.89
N LEU A 134 4.74 -6.73 -7.18
CA LEU A 134 5.78 -7.43 -6.41
C LEU A 134 5.81 -6.92 -4.96
N ALA A 135 5.75 -5.61 -4.76
CA ALA A 135 5.68 -5.03 -3.42
C ALA A 135 4.38 -5.42 -2.70
N ALA A 136 3.25 -5.47 -3.41
CA ALA A 136 1.98 -5.95 -2.89
C ALA A 136 2.10 -7.39 -2.35
N ALA A 137 2.69 -8.29 -3.14
CA ALA A 137 2.92 -9.67 -2.73
C ALA A 137 3.86 -9.78 -1.52
N CYS A 138 4.94 -9.00 -1.49
CA CYS A 138 5.84 -8.95 -0.32
C CYS A 138 5.12 -8.44 0.94
N SER A 139 4.20 -7.48 0.80
CA SER A 139 3.50 -6.89 1.95
C SER A 139 2.65 -7.89 2.73
N LEU A 140 2.12 -8.94 2.06
CA LEU A 140 1.32 -10.01 2.68
C LEU A 140 2.09 -10.76 3.77
N TYR A 141 3.41 -10.88 3.59
CA TYR A 141 4.28 -11.61 4.49
C TYR A 141 5.08 -10.67 5.39
N ALA A 142 5.61 -9.58 4.84
CA ALA A 142 6.42 -8.62 5.58
C ALA A 142 5.62 -8.01 6.73
N PHE A 143 4.40 -7.55 6.47
CA PHE A 143 3.58 -6.87 7.48
C PHE A 143 2.69 -7.82 8.28
N ARG A 144 2.98 -9.13 8.25
CA ARG A 144 2.26 -10.08 9.09
C ARG A 144 2.73 -9.96 10.53
N TRP A 145 1.79 -9.86 11.46
CA TRP A 145 2.04 -10.00 12.90
C TRP A 145 1.25 -11.18 13.46
N THR A 146 1.78 -11.81 14.51
CA THR A 146 1.12 -12.88 15.24
C THR A 146 1.21 -12.56 16.72
N GLY A 147 0.09 -12.66 17.43
CA GLY A 147 0.10 -12.57 18.89
C GLY A 147 -1.26 -12.77 19.54
N VAL A 148 -1.30 -12.68 20.87
CA VAL A 148 -2.49 -12.93 21.69
C VAL A 148 -3.31 -11.66 21.91
N PHE A 149 -4.57 -11.71 21.50
CA PHE A 149 -5.51 -10.61 21.70
C PHE A 149 -6.07 -10.62 23.13
N GLN A 150 -6.14 -9.46 23.77
CA GLN A 150 -6.64 -9.32 25.15
C GLN A 150 -8.11 -9.72 25.31
N TYR A 151 -8.91 -9.50 24.27
CA TYR A 151 -10.36 -9.64 24.36
C TYR A 151 -10.81 -11.11 24.55
N ASP A 152 -10.12 -12.06 23.92
CA ASP A 152 -10.46 -13.48 23.96
C ASP A 152 -9.31 -14.38 24.42
N GLY A 153 -8.11 -13.83 24.63
CA GLY A 153 -6.91 -14.61 25.02
C GLY A 153 -6.42 -15.56 23.94
N MET A 154 -6.88 -15.41 22.69
CA MET A 154 -6.55 -16.33 21.60
C MET A 154 -5.41 -15.79 20.74
N HIS A 155 -4.55 -16.69 20.25
CA HIS A 155 -3.57 -16.36 19.22
C HIS A 155 -4.27 -15.97 17.93
N ARG A 156 -3.84 -14.84 17.36
CA ARG A 156 -4.31 -14.35 16.08
C ARG A 156 -3.16 -13.94 15.20
N VAL A 157 -3.40 -14.07 13.91
CA VAL A 157 -2.53 -13.53 12.86
C VAL A 157 -3.23 -12.32 12.27
N VAL A 158 -2.54 -11.20 12.22
CA VAL A 158 -2.99 -9.98 11.54
C VAL A 158 -2.10 -9.75 10.32
N ALA A 159 -2.68 -9.70 9.14
CA ALA A 159 -1.98 -9.47 7.89
C ALA A 159 -2.88 -8.73 6.89
N PRO A 160 -2.32 -8.11 5.84
CA PRO A 160 -3.12 -7.61 4.73
C PRO A 160 -4.00 -8.71 4.11
N GLU A 161 -5.23 -8.37 3.73
CA GLU A 161 -6.14 -9.35 3.13
C GLU A 161 -5.67 -9.73 1.71
N PRO A 162 -5.45 -11.03 1.39
CA PRO A 162 -4.70 -11.43 0.20
C PRO A 162 -5.28 -10.95 -1.14
N LEU A 163 -6.57 -11.21 -1.38
CA LEU A 163 -7.23 -10.89 -2.64
C LEU A 163 -7.23 -9.38 -2.94
N PRO A 164 -7.75 -8.50 -2.06
CA PRO A 164 -7.72 -7.06 -2.32
C PRO A 164 -6.31 -6.49 -2.31
N THR A 165 -5.37 -7.05 -1.54
CA THR A 165 -3.96 -6.61 -1.61
C THR A 165 -3.37 -6.84 -3.00
N LEU A 166 -3.56 -8.02 -3.59
CA LEU A 166 -3.01 -8.32 -4.91
C LEU A 166 -3.77 -7.57 -6.02
N LEU A 167 -5.10 -7.56 -5.96
CA LEU A 167 -5.93 -7.02 -7.04
C LEU A 167 -6.09 -5.50 -6.97
N VAL A 168 -6.36 -4.94 -5.80
CA VAL A 168 -6.57 -3.49 -5.65
C VAL A 168 -5.23 -2.80 -5.51
N LEU A 169 -4.48 -3.07 -4.45
CA LEU A 169 -3.19 -2.42 -4.19
C LEU A 169 -2.16 -2.78 -5.24
N GLY A 170 -2.06 -4.05 -5.64
CA GLY A 170 -1.05 -4.51 -6.59
C GLY A 170 -1.32 -4.19 -8.06
N VAL A 171 -2.59 -4.10 -8.48
CA VAL A 171 -2.96 -3.97 -9.90
C VAL A 171 -3.83 -2.76 -10.17
N ALA A 172 -5.08 -2.74 -9.66
CA ALA A 172 -6.08 -1.76 -10.06
C ALA A 172 -5.66 -0.33 -9.73
N PHE A 173 -5.15 -0.12 -8.51
CA PHE A 173 -4.73 1.19 -8.01
C PHE A 173 -3.54 1.75 -8.81
N PRO A 174 -2.38 1.05 -8.91
CA PRO A 174 -1.24 1.53 -9.70
C PRO A 174 -1.55 1.62 -11.19
N ALA A 175 -2.37 0.74 -11.75
CA ALA A 175 -2.76 0.82 -13.15
C ALA A 175 -3.60 2.08 -13.43
N ALA A 176 -4.59 2.39 -12.58
CA ALA A 176 -5.47 3.54 -12.76
C ALA A 176 -4.73 4.87 -12.60
N PHE A 177 -4.01 5.05 -11.48
CA PHE A 177 -3.29 6.31 -11.22
C PHE A 177 -2.04 6.44 -12.09
N GLY A 178 -1.36 5.33 -12.42
CA GLY A 178 -0.27 5.32 -13.38
C GLY A 178 -0.73 5.71 -14.79
N ALA A 179 -1.87 5.18 -15.25
CA ALA A 179 -2.49 5.56 -16.51
C ALA A 179 -2.84 7.06 -16.56
N LEU A 180 -3.42 7.58 -15.48
CA LEU A 180 -3.75 9.00 -15.34
C LEU A 180 -2.48 9.87 -15.45
N GLY A 181 -1.42 9.52 -14.72
CA GLY A 181 -0.11 10.17 -14.83
C GLY A 181 0.43 10.19 -16.25
N GLY A 182 0.35 9.05 -16.94
CA GLY A 182 0.78 8.97 -18.34
C GLY A 182 -0.04 9.88 -19.26
N ARG A 183 -1.37 9.94 -19.08
CA ARG A 183 -2.23 10.85 -19.85
C ARG A 183 -1.89 12.32 -19.60
N LEU A 184 -1.70 12.71 -18.33
CA LEU A 184 -1.33 14.08 -17.96
C LEU A 184 0.01 14.50 -18.56
N ARG A 185 1.03 13.64 -18.51
CA ARG A 185 2.33 13.93 -19.13
C ARG A 185 2.22 14.22 -20.62
N HIS A 186 1.40 13.45 -21.33
CA HIS A 186 1.22 13.66 -22.77
C HIS A 186 0.53 14.99 -23.07
N LEU A 187 -0.54 15.33 -22.34
CA LEU A 187 -1.26 16.60 -22.48
C LEU A 187 -0.38 17.84 -22.20
N LEU A 188 0.60 17.71 -21.30
CA LEU A 188 1.54 18.79 -20.96
C LEU A 188 2.71 18.92 -21.95
N GLY A 189 2.88 17.96 -22.85
CA GLY A 189 3.94 17.95 -23.87
C GLY A 189 3.44 18.28 -25.28
N GLU A 190 2.13 18.46 -25.45
CA GLU A 190 1.49 19.08 -26.63
C GLU A 190 1.58 20.60 -26.53
#